data_AF-A0A1H1S2L0-F1
#
_entry.id   AF-A0A1H1S2L0-F1
#
_cell.length_a   1.000
_cell.length_b   1.000
_cell.length_c   1.000
_cell.angle_alpha   90.00
_cell.angle_beta   90.00
_cell.angle_gamma   90.00
#
_symmetry.space_group_name_H-M   'P 1'
#
loop_
_entity.id
_entity.type
_entity.pdbx_description
1 polymer ?
#
loop_
_entity_poly.entity_id
_entity_poly.type
_entity_poly.pdbx_seq_one_letter_code
_entity_poly.pdbx_strand_id
1 'polypeptide(L)'
;MTAPIIAPSDHPVSWALRFTLGDWNTRASVRTSKHDYLLPPDLEQQLETRHWFPPGLLAYLNHPAIKALGPTVIHRLSANHLVYFLDYTTVLEHRIVNRSVETIIHGELKVNIPPRMKTAALQLYTDEGYHALFSNSLAEQIAGIYGFNLRPVVPQRITRLNTLLERTPDKHRALAWFLVGFVSETIIARELLDVCHDDLVSSVQAMLRDHLADEARHSRYFSEVFHYLWLTLNNRQRLFAARLLLDSIRIFFEVDERWLRESLHSAGIGETAVTQVLGELTSPQATLLRARSGARATLQALKKPVSSTCLTTSNYS
;
A
#
# COMPACT_ATOMS: atom_id res chain seq x y z
N MET A 1 41.10 -24.62 38.99
CA MET A 1 40.90 -23.94 37.69
C MET A 1 39.41 -23.69 37.55
N THR A 2 38.97 -22.48 37.87
CA THR A 2 37.56 -22.06 37.85
C THR A 2 37.25 -21.41 36.51
N ALA A 3 36.26 -21.96 35.79
CA ALA A 3 35.75 -21.40 34.54
C ALA A 3 35.04 -20.06 34.82
N PRO A 4 35.08 -19.08 33.90
CA PRO A 4 34.39 -17.82 34.09
C PRO A 4 32.89 -18.01 33.83
N ILE A 5 32.08 -17.56 34.78
CA ILE A 5 30.62 -17.45 34.64
C ILE A 5 30.35 -16.26 33.70
N ILE A 6 29.86 -16.55 32.50
CA ILE A 6 29.33 -15.52 31.59
C ILE A 6 27.97 -15.10 32.14
N ALA A 7 27.84 -13.83 32.52
CA ALA A 7 26.58 -13.25 32.96
C ALA A 7 25.55 -13.31 31.80
N PRO A 8 24.27 -13.64 32.06
CA PRO A 8 23.24 -13.54 31.03
C PRO A 8 23.06 -12.06 30.66
N SER A 9 23.13 -11.75 29.36
CA SER A 9 22.78 -10.43 28.86
C SER A 9 21.27 -10.22 29.00
N ASP A 10 20.84 -9.59 30.08
CA ASP A 10 19.47 -9.10 30.26
C ASP A 10 19.20 -7.95 29.29
N HIS A 11 18.98 -8.29 28.01
CA HIS A 11 18.21 -7.41 27.14
C HIS A 11 16.74 -7.59 27.52
N PRO A 12 16.02 -6.52 27.90
CA PRO A 12 14.61 -6.64 28.22
C PRO A 12 13.88 -7.27 27.03
N VAL A 13 13.01 -8.25 27.30
CA VAL A 13 12.22 -9.03 26.32
C VAL A 13 11.60 -8.17 25.20
N SER A 14 11.33 -6.89 25.47
CA SER A 14 10.89 -5.86 24.52
C SER A 14 11.83 -5.67 23.31
N TRP A 15 13.15 -5.77 23.46
CA TRP A 15 14.06 -5.58 22.33
C TRP A 15 14.11 -6.81 21.43
N ALA A 16 14.02 -8.02 21.98
CA ALA A 16 14.07 -9.27 21.19
C ALA A 16 12.90 -9.38 20.19
N LEU A 17 11.77 -8.74 20.49
CA LEU A 17 10.54 -8.75 19.69
C LEU A 17 10.47 -7.64 18.62
N ARG A 18 11.49 -6.77 18.50
CA ARG A 18 11.52 -5.69 17.51
C ARG A 18 12.27 -6.08 16.24
N PHE A 19 11.89 -5.46 15.14
CA PHE A 19 12.46 -5.61 13.80
C PHE A 19 12.35 -7.05 13.29
N THR A 20 11.20 -7.67 13.52
CA THR A 20 10.89 -9.04 13.10
C THR A 20 9.48 -9.12 12.53
N LEU A 21 9.31 -9.97 11.50
CA LEU A 21 8.00 -10.40 11.03
C LEU A 21 7.46 -11.60 11.82
N GLY A 22 8.20 -12.05 12.85
CA GLY A 22 7.79 -13.11 13.76
C GLY A 22 7.82 -14.49 13.11
N ASP A 23 6.67 -15.14 13.12
CA ASP A 23 6.39 -16.46 12.57
C ASP A 23 6.15 -16.45 11.05
N TRP A 24 6.95 -15.65 10.33
CA TRP A 24 6.83 -15.42 8.89
C TRP A 24 6.68 -16.71 8.08
N ASN A 25 7.48 -17.74 8.39
CA ASN A 25 7.44 -19.02 7.65
C ASN A 25 6.06 -19.72 7.68
N THR A 26 5.25 -19.45 8.70
CA THR A 26 3.93 -20.08 8.92
C THR A 26 2.77 -19.11 8.78
N ARG A 27 3.02 -17.86 8.39
CA ARG A 27 1.96 -16.84 8.24
C ARG A 27 2.03 -15.98 6.99
N ALA A 28 3.18 -15.90 6.33
CA ALA A 28 3.34 -15.13 5.10
C ALA A 28 2.48 -15.73 3.99
N SER A 29 1.71 -14.90 3.28
CA SER A 29 0.77 -15.40 2.28
C SER A 29 1.47 -16.18 1.17
N VAL A 30 2.68 -15.76 0.79
CA VAL A 30 3.54 -16.47 -0.19
C VAL A 30 3.86 -17.92 0.20
N ARG A 31 3.71 -18.27 1.48
CA ARG A 31 3.97 -19.62 2.01
C ARG A 31 2.72 -20.39 2.37
N THR A 32 1.68 -19.69 2.84
CA THR A 32 0.52 -20.34 3.47
C THR A 32 -0.79 -20.16 2.73
N SER A 33 -0.89 -19.18 1.82
CA SER A 33 -2.11 -19.00 1.04
C SER A 33 -2.41 -20.26 0.24
N LYS A 34 -3.70 -20.62 0.20
CA LYS A 34 -4.23 -21.75 -0.58
C LYS A 34 -4.99 -21.26 -1.81
N HIS A 35 -5.07 -19.96 -2.01
CA HIS A 35 -5.81 -19.35 -3.10
C HIS A 35 -4.98 -19.38 -4.38
N ASP A 36 -5.60 -19.70 -5.50
CA ASP A 36 -5.03 -19.54 -6.85
C ASP A 36 -5.32 -18.16 -7.45
N TYR A 37 -6.20 -17.39 -6.80
CA TYR A 37 -6.72 -16.08 -7.21
C TYR A 37 -7.28 -16.06 -8.64
N LEU A 38 -7.81 -17.20 -9.10
CA LEU A 38 -8.54 -17.25 -10.36
C LEU A 38 -9.94 -16.66 -10.18
N LEU A 39 -10.41 -15.94 -11.21
CA LEU A 39 -11.80 -15.49 -11.25
C LEU A 39 -12.73 -16.71 -11.21
N PRO A 40 -13.77 -16.68 -10.38
CA PRO A 40 -14.60 -17.85 -10.15
C PRO A 40 -15.52 -18.11 -11.36
N PRO A 41 -15.93 -19.37 -11.61
CA PRO A 41 -16.79 -19.71 -12.74
C PRO A 41 -18.20 -19.11 -12.63
N ASP A 42 -18.64 -18.73 -11.42
CA ASP A 42 -19.92 -18.08 -11.13
C ASP A 42 -19.81 -16.55 -11.05
N LEU A 43 -18.82 -15.96 -11.73
CA LEU A 43 -18.53 -14.52 -11.67
C LEU A 43 -19.75 -13.65 -11.98
N GLU A 44 -20.53 -13.99 -13.01
CA GLU A 44 -21.71 -13.22 -13.40
C GLU A 44 -22.75 -13.19 -12.27
N GLN A 45 -22.99 -14.33 -11.62
CA GLN A 45 -23.91 -14.44 -10.47
C GLN A 45 -23.36 -13.67 -9.26
N GLN A 46 -22.05 -13.73 -9.02
CA GLN A 46 -21.45 -12.96 -7.93
C GLN A 46 -21.66 -11.45 -8.13
N LEU A 47 -21.48 -10.94 -9.35
CA LEU A 47 -21.66 -9.51 -9.64
C LEU A 47 -23.09 -9.00 -9.47
N GLU A 48 -24.09 -9.88 -9.32
CA GLU A 48 -25.45 -9.47 -8.94
C GLU A 48 -25.53 -8.93 -7.50
N THR A 49 -24.65 -9.40 -6.62
CA THR A 49 -24.67 -9.10 -5.17
C THR A 49 -23.35 -8.59 -4.62
N ARG A 50 -22.25 -8.73 -5.37
CA ARG A 50 -20.89 -8.35 -4.98
C ARG A 50 -20.34 -7.30 -5.93
N HIS A 51 -19.26 -6.65 -5.50
CA HIS A 51 -18.63 -5.57 -6.25
C HIS A 51 -17.20 -5.92 -6.67
N TRP A 52 -16.72 -5.30 -7.76
CA TRP A 52 -15.30 -5.29 -8.09
C TRP A 52 -14.49 -4.47 -7.08
N PHE A 53 -15.04 -3.34 -6.65
CA PHE A 53 -14.41 -2.43 -5.71
C PHE A 53 -15.51 -1.78 -4.84
N PRO A 54 -15.24 -1.47 -3.57
CA PRO A 54 -16.16 -0.78 -2.68
C PRO A 54 -16.78 0.48 -3.28
N PRO A 55 -18.10 0.54 -3.55
CA PRO A 55 -18.73 1.71 -4.12
C PRO A 55 -18.59 2.96 -3.24
N GLY A 56 -18.54 2.78 -1.91
CA GLY A 56 -18.36 3.86 -0.94
C GLY A 56 -17.00 4.57 -1.03
N LEU A 57 -15.98 3.90 -1.59
CA LEU A 57 -14.65 4.47 -1.81
C LEU A 57 -14.53 5.17 -3.18
N LEU A 58 -15.49 4.95 -4.08
CA LEU A 58 -15.53 5.55 -5.42
C LEU A 58 -16.60 6.64 -5.48
N ALA A 59 -16.37 7.74 -4.76
CA ALA A 59 -17.34 8.82 -4.60
C ALA A 59 -17.91 9.35 -5.93
N TYR A 60 -17.13 9.33 -7.02
CA TYR A 60 -17.59 9.74 -8.35
C TYR A 60 -18.74 8.89 -8.91
N LEU A 61 -18.88 7.63 -8.48
CA LEU A 61 -20.02 6.79 -8.89
C LEU A 61 -21.36 7.34 -8.41
N ASN A 62 -21.36 8.25 -7.42
CA ASN A 62 -22.56 8.91 -6.95
C ASN A 62 -23.03 10.08 -7.82
N HIS A 63 -22.25 10.50 -8.83
CA HIS A 63 -22.62 11.59 -9.72
C HIS A 63 -23.90 11.25 -10.50
N PRO A 64 -24.90 12.16 -10.58
CA PRO A 64 -26.20 11.85 -11.20
C PRO A 64 -26.11 11.31 -12.63
N ALA A 65 -25.20 11.86 -13.44
CA ALA A 65 -25.00 11.41 -14.82
C ALA A 65 -24.44 9.97 -14.93
N ILE A 66 -23.70 9.50 -13.92
CA ILE A 66 -23.18 8.13 -13.87
C ILE A 66 -24.27 7.18 -13.36
N LYS A 67 -24.96 7.55 -12.28
CA LYS A 67 -26.08 6.76 -11.73
C LYS A 67 -27.19 6.51 -12.75
N ALA A 68 -27.51 7.50 -13.58
CA ALA A 68 -28.55 7.39 -14.59
C ALA A 68 -28.28 6.32 -15.66
N LEU A 69 -27.01 5.90 -15.85
CA LEU A 69 -26.62 4.88 -16.84
C LEU A 69 -26.76 3.44 -16.31
N GLY A 70 -27.07 3.28 -15.02
CA GLY A 70 -27.41 2.00 -14.41
C GLY A 70 -26.23 1.10 -14.03
N PRO A 71 -26.53 -0.12 -13.53
CA PRO A 71 -25.56 -1.00 -12.86
C PRO A 71 -24.39 -1.45 -13.74
N THR A 72 -24.62 -1.68 -15.04
CA THR A 72 -23.58 -2.11 -15.98
C THR A 72 -22.42 -1.11 -16.07
N VAL A 73 -22.72 0.18 -16.12
CA VAL A 73 -21.71 1.25 -16.15
C VAL A 73 -20.99 1.35 -14.81
N ILE A 74 -21.70 1.18 -13.70
CA ILE A 74 -21.10 1.15 -12.36
C ILE A 74 -20.10 -0.02 -12.25
N HIS A 75 -20.47 -1.23 -12.69
CA HIS A 75 -19.55 -2.36 -12.69
C HIS A 75 -18.35 -2.15 -13.59
N ARG A 76 -18.55 -1.58 -14.79
CA ARG A 76 -17.45 -1.23 -15.70
C ARG A 76 -16.47 -0.26 -15.04
N LEU A 77 -16.97 0.83 -14.44
CA LEU A 77 -16.13 1.83 -13.80
C LEU A 77 -15.42 1.29 -12.53
N SER A 78 -16.08 0.45 -11.75
CA SER A 78 -15.45 -0.23 -10.61
C SER A 78 -14.38 -1.23 -11.05
N ALA A 79 -14.61 -1.97 -12.14
CA ALA A 79 -13.60 -2.85 -12.73
C ALA A 79 -12.39 -2.07 -13.26
N ASN A 80 -12.61 -0.95 -13.98
CA ASN A 80 -11.55 -0.05 -14.41
C ASN A 80 -10.69 0.40 -13.20
N HIS A 81 -11.35 0.79 -12.10
CA HIS A 81 -10.66 1.26 -10.91
C HIS A 81 -9.85 0.15 -10.24
N LEU A 82 -10.43 -1.04 -10.07
CA LEU A 82 -9.71 -2.17 -9.48
C LEU A 82 -8.47 -2.53 -10.32
N VAL A 83 -8.62 -2.62 -11.64
CA VAL A 83 -7.49 -2.90 -12.56
C VAL A 83 -6.40 -1.85 -12.42
N TYR A 84 -6.75 -0.56 -12.38
CA TYR A 84 -5.79 0.51 -12.16
C TYR A 84 -5.11 0.44 -10.78
N PHE A 85 -5.88 0.14 -9.72
CA PHE A 85 -5.36 -0.06 -8.38
C PHE A 85 -4.34 -1.20 -8.36
N LEU A 86 -4.66 -2.35 -8.97
CA LEU A 86 -3.77 -3.52 -8.99
C LEU A 86 -2.51 -3.29 -9.84
N ASP A 87 -2.61 -2.62 -10.99
CA ASP A 87 -1.43 -2.22 -11.78
C ASP A 87 -0.50 -1.31 -10.99
N TYR A 88 -1.09 -0.35 -10.31
CA TYR A 88 -0.37 0.54 -9.42
C TYR A 88 0.31 -0.24 -8.29
N THR A 89 -0.40 -1.12 -7.60
CA THR A 89 0.12 -1.96 -6.52
C THR A 89 1.29 -2.81 -7.01
N THR A 90 1.15 -3.51 -8.15
CA THR A 90 2.26 -4.31 -8.73
C THR A 90 3.54 -3.50 -8.91
N VAL A 91 3.44 -2.28 -9.45
CA VAL A 91 4.62 -1.44 -9.66
C VAL A 91 5.14 -0.85 -8.34
N LEU A 92 4.24 -0.45 -7.43
CA LEU A 92 4.58 0.09 -6.13
C LEU A 92 5.39 -0.93 -5.31
N GLU A 93 4.86 -2.14 -5.12
CA GLU A 93 5.51 -3.16 -4.30
C GLU A 93 6.87 -3.55 -4.89
N HIS A 94 6.90 -3.81 -6.19
CA HIS A 94 8.10 -4.31 -6.84
C HIS A 94 9.20 -3.25 -7.01
N ARG A 95 8.85 -2.02 -7.39
CA ARG A 95 9.86 -1.00 -7.76
C ARG A 95 10.09 0.07 -6.70
N ILE A 96 9.14 0.29 -5.81
CA ILE A 96 9.23 1.33 -4.77
C ILE A 96 9.48 0.73 -3.39
N VAL A 97 8.62 -0.19 -2.94
CA VAL A 97 8.73 -0.79 -1.60
C VAL A 97 9.96 -1.68 -1.52
N ASN A 98 10.14 -2.61 -2.46
CA ASN A 98 11.35 -3.44 -2.49
C ASN A 98 12.64 -2.62 -2.57
N ARG A 99 12.64 -1.52 -3.33
CA ARG A 99 13.80 -0.62 -3.37
C ARG A 99 14.03 0.11 -2.04
N SER A 100 12.96 0.49 -1.34
CA SER A 100 13.05 1.04 0.03
C SER A 100 13.70 0.03 0.98
N VAL A 101 13.28 -1.23 0.92
CA VAL A 101 13.78 -2.33 1.76
C VAL A 101 15.26 -2.63 1.49
N GLU A 102 15.70 -2.59 0.24
CA GLU A 102 17.10 -2.75 -0.14
C GLU A 102 18.03 -1.75 0.59
N THR A 103 17.56 -0.53 0.85
CA THR A 103 18.35 0.48 1.59
C THR A 103 18.71 0.02 3.01
N ILE A 104 17.87 -0.84 3.60
CA ILE A 104 18.07 -1.45 4.92
C ILE A 104 19.01 -2.66 4.79
N ILE A 105 18.73 -3.56 3.84
CA ILE A 105 19.48 -4.82 3.62
C ILE A 105 20.96 -4.51 3.37
N HIS A 106 21.22 -3.60 2.43
CA HIS A 106 22.57 -3.27 1.99
C HIS A 106 23.25 -2.17 2.82
N GLY A 107 22.58 -1.66 3.87
CA GLY A 107 23.17 -0.68 4.79
C GLY A 107 23.39 0.70 4.17
N GLU A 108 22.63 1.07 3.15
CA GLU A 108 22.75 2.34 2.43
C GLU A 108 22.40 3.55 3.31
N LEU A 109 21.62 3.34 4.38
CA LEU A 109 21.23 4.36 5.35
C LEU A 109 22.39 4.87 6.22
N LYS A 110 23.57 4.21 6.18
CA LYS A 110 24.79 4.59 6.91
C LYS A 110 24.60 4.69 8.43
N VAL A 111 23.74 3.83 8.97
CA VAL A 111 23.53 3.62 10.41
C VAL A 111 23.77 2.14 10.75
N ASN A 112 23.97 1.83 12.04
CA ASN A 112 24.19 0.46 12.47
C ASN A 112 22.89 -0.36 12.47
N ILE A 113 22.55 -0.99 11.35
CA ILE A 113 21.34 -1.81 11.21
C ILE A 113 21.52 -3.18 11.89
N PRO A 114 20.68 -3.56 12.89
CA PRO A 114 20.74 -4.87 13.52
C PRO A 114 20.51 -6.01 12.51
N PRO A 115 21.21 -7.16 12.60
CA PRO A 115 21.07 -8.26 11.64
C PRO A 115 19.62 -8.74 11.44
N ARG A 116 18.85 -8.88 12.53
CA ARG A 116 17.44 -9.28 12.45
C ARG A 116 16.56 -8.29 11.66
N MET A 117 16.88 -7.00 11.70
CA MET A 117 16.17 -5.98 10.91
C MET A 117 16.38 -6.24 9.42
N LYS A 118 17.59 -6.67 9.02
CA LYS A 118 17.88 -7.09 7.64
C LYS A 118 17.17 -8.39 7.26
N THR A 119 17.11 -9.36 8.17
CA THR A 119 16.37 -10.61 7.94
C THR A 119 14.88 -10.34 7.71
N ALA A 120 14.27 -9.50 8.55
CA ALA A 120 12.86 -9.11 8.37
C ALA A 120 12.63 -8.31 7.09
N ALA A 121 13.57 -7.44 6.70
CA ALA A 121 13.55 -6.79 5.39
C ALA A 121 13.58 -7.79 4.24
N LEU A 122 14.42 -8.83 4.28
CA LEU A 122 14.46 -9.86 3.23
C LEU A 122 13.16 -10.68 3.16
N GLN A 123 12.52 -10.93 4.31
CA GLN A 123 11.22 -11.58 4.37
C GLN A 123 10.14 -10.70 3.71
N LEU A 124 10.06 -9.42 4.11
CA LEU A 124 9.16 -8.44 3.52
C LEU A 124 9.38 -8.32 2.00
N TYR A 125 10.63 -8.27 1.55
CA TYR A 125 10.97 -8.23 0.13
C TYR A 125 10.36 -9.41 -0.66
N THR A 126 10.31 -10.58 -0.02
CA THR A 126 9.72 -11.79 -0.62
C THR A 126 8.20 -11.68 -0.70
N ASP A 127 7.58 -11.16 0.35
CA ASP A 127 6.14 -10.92 0.41
C ASP A 127 5.70 -9.92 -0.68
N GLU A 128 6.42 -8.80 -0.85
CA GLU A 128 6.13 -7.81 -1.89
C GLU A 128 6.27 -8.33 -3.32
N GLY A 129 7.23 -9.23 -3.55
CA GLY A 129 7.33 -9.92 -4.84
C GLY A 129 6.08 -10.77 -5.12
N TYR A 130 5.52 -11.41 -4.10
CA TYR A 130 4.30 -12.19 -4.21
C TYR A 130 3.06 -11.31 -4.34
N HIS A 131 3.00 -10.18 -3.62
CA HIS A 131 1.94 -9.19 -3.73
C HIS A 131 1.84 -8.63 -5.15
N ALA A 132 2.98 -8.27 -5.72
CA ALA A 132 3.06 -7.82 -7.10
C ALA A 132 2.56 -8.89 -8.08
N LEU A 133 2.90 -10.16 -7.84
CA LEU A 133 2.51 -11.29 -8.68
C LEU A 133 0.99 -11.52 -8.71
N PHE A 134 0.35 -11.67 -7.55
CA PHE A 134 -1.10 -11.92 -7.53
C PHE A 134 -1.90 -10.71 -8.00
N SER A 135 -1.38 -9.49 -7.75
CA SER A 135 -2.06 -8.25 -8.16
C SER A 135 -2.07 -8.17 -9.69
N ASN A 136 -0.91 -8.41 -10.31
CA ASN A 136 -0.80 -8.43 -11.77
C ASN A 136 -1.68 -9.51 -12.38
N SER A 137 -1.63 -10.74 -11.85
CA SER A 137 -2.42 -11.87 -12.34
C SER A 137 -3.91 -11.57 -12.35
N LEU A 138 -4.44 -11.06 -11.23
CA LEU A 138 -5.86 -10.75 -11.12
C LEU A 138 -6.27 -9.57 -12.02
N ALA A 139 -5.39 -8.56 -12.14
CA ALA A 139 -5.64 -7.42 -13.00
C ALA A 139 -5.70 -7.82 -14.49
N GLU A 140 -4.82 -8.72 -14.94
CA GLU A 140 -4.84 -9.29 -16.30
C GLU A 140 -6.13 -10.06 -16.58
N GLN A 141 -6.60 -10.87 -15.63
CA GLN A 141 -7.86 -11.62 -15.77
C GLN A 141 -9.06 -10.69 -15.97
N ILE A 142 -9.18 -9.64 -15.14
CA ILE A 142 -10.27 -8.66 -15.22
C ILE A 142 -10.14 -7.82 -16.50
N ALA A 143 -8.92 -7.42 -16.87
CA ALA A 143 -8.64 -6.72 -18.10
C ALA A 143 -9.07 -7.52 -19.34
N GLY A 144 -8.84 -8.84 -19.34
CA GLY A 144 -9.28 -9.74 -20.40
C GLY A 144 -10.80 -9.76 -20.59
N ILE A 145 -11.57 -9.81 -19.50
CA ILE A 145 -13.05 -9.80 -19.54
C ILE A 145 -13.58 -8.50 -20.15
N TYR A 146 -13.01 -7.37 -19.73
CA TYR A 146 -13.51 -6.05 -20.12
C TYR A 146 -12.82 -5.47 -21.37
N GLY A 147 -11.84 -6.19 -21.95
CA GLY A 147 -11.11 -5.75 -23.13
C GLY A 147 -10.26 -4.49 -22.90
N PHE A 148 -9.58 -4.40 -21.75
CA PHE A 148 -8.67 -3.29 -21.44
C PHE A 148 -7.34 -3.40 -22.21
N ASN A 149 -7.40 -3.24 -23.53
CA ASN A 149 -6.25 -3.48 -24.42
C ASN A 149 -5.19 -2.37 -24.40
N LEU A 150 -5.51 -1.20 -23.83
CA LEU A 150 -4.62 -0.04 -23.72
C LEU A 150 -4.52 0.36 -22.25
N ARG A 151 -3.81 -0.44 -21.44
CA ARG A 151 -3.53 -0.09 -20.05
C ARG A 151 -2.52 1.08 -20.01
N PRO A 152 -2.66 2.06 -19.09
CA PRO A 152 -1.73 3.17 -19.02
C PRO A 152 -0.30 2.69 -18.78
N VAL A 153 0.67 3.33 -19.44
CA VAL A 153 2.06 2.85 -19.46
C VAL A 153 2.76 2.96 -18.09
N VAL A 154 2.35 3.89 -17.22
CA VAL A 154 2.75 3.98 -15.78
C VAL A 154 1.71 4.85 -15.02
N PRO A 155 1.19 4.42 -13.86
CA PRO A 155 0.33 5.27 -13.01
C PRO A 155 0.98 6.60 -12.61
N GLN A 156 0.24 7.72 -12.62
CA GLN A 156 0.79 9.05 -12.33
C GLN A 156 1.49 9.11 -10.97
N ARG A 157 0.93 8.44 -9.96
CA ARG A 157 1.50 8.38 -8.61
C ARG A 157 2.94 7.84 -8.62
N ILE A 158 3.21 6.76 -9.35
CA ILE A 158 4.57 6.20 -9.49
C ILE A 158 5.51 7.20 -10.13
N THR A 159 5.07 7.86 -11.21
CA THR A 159 5.86 8.90 -11.90
C THR A 159 6.23 10.04 -10.96
N ARG A 160 5.29 10.49 -10.13
CA ARG A 160 5.46 11.56 -9.14
C ARG A 160 6.43 11.15 -8.03
N LEU A 161 6.32 9.93 -7.50
CA LEU A 161 7.23 9.39 -6.50
C LEU A 161 8.66 9.29 -7.05
N ASN A 162 8.84 8.73 -8.25
CA ASN A 162 10.16 8.67 -8.89
C ASN A 162 10.75 10.06 -9.09
N THR A 163 9.96 11.02 -9.57
CA THR A 163 10.40 12.42 -9.72
C THR A 163 10.86 13.03 -8.38
N LEU A 164 10.14 12.77 -7.29
CA LEU A 164 10.51 13.22 -5.94
C LEU A 164 11.86 12.61 -5.52
N LEU A 165 12.05 11.33 -5.76
CA LEU A 165 13.26 10.58 -5.40
C LEU A 165 14.47 10.97 -6.25
N GLU A 166 14.29 11.18 -7.56
CA GLU A 166 15.34 11.64 -8.48
C GLU A 166 15.84 13.05 -8.15
N ARG A 167 14.94 13.94 -7.72
CA ARG A 167 15.29 15.30 -7.29
C ARG A 167 15.95 15.35 -5.91
N THR A 168 15.94 14.24 -5.17
CA THR A 168 16.55 14.18 -3.85
C THR A 168 18.08 14.18 -3.96
N PRO A 169 18.80 15.07 -3.26
CA PRO A 169 20.26 15.06 -3.26
C PRO A 169 20.84 13.71 -2.82
N ASP A 170 21.92 13.26 -3.45
CA ASP A 170 22.52 11.93 -3.23
C ASP A 170 22.73 11.57 -1.76
N LYS A 171 23.19 12.55 -0.95
CA LYS A 171 23.39 12.37 0.50
C LYS A 171 22.14 11.99 1.29
N HIS A 172 20.94 12.20 0.72
CA HIS A 172 19.64 11.89 1.34
C HIS A 172 18.87 10.81 0.59
N ARG A 173 19.38 10.31 -0.55
CA ARG A 173 18.64 9.42 -1.45
C ARG A 173 18.20 8.12 -0.79
N ALA A 174 19.08 7.43 -0.05
CA ALA A 174 18.72 6.22 0.69
C ALA A 174 17.64 6.48 1.75
N LEU A 175 17.77 7.57 2.52
CA LEU A 175 16.76 7.97 3.50
C LEU A 175 15.42 8.30 2.82
N ALA A 176 15.44 8.90 1.63
CA ALA A 176 14.23 9.22 0.90
C ALA A 176 13.48 7.99 0.41
N TRP A 177 14.21 7.02 -0.16
CA TRP A 177 13.64 5.71 -0.51
C TRP A 177 12.99 5.05 0.70
N PHE A 178 13.70 4.97 1.82
CA PHE A 178 13.15 4.43 3.07
C PHE A 178 11.85 5.14 3.50
N LEU A 179 11.84 6.47 3.49
CA LEU A 179 10.69 7.26 3.91
C LEU A 179 9.49 7.09 2.98
N VAL A 180 9.71 6.99 1.66
CA VAL A 180 8.63 6.70 0.71
C VAL A 180 8.04 5.31 0.97
N GLY A 181 8.87 4.29 1.19
CA GLY A 181 8.40 2.97 1.60
C GLY A 181 7.63 3.03 2.92
N PHE A 182 8.15 3.69 3.95
CA PHE A 182 7.43 3.88 5.22
C PHE A 182 6.03 4.50 5.04
N VAL A 183 5.89 5.52 4.18
CA VAL A 183 4.57 6.08 3.86
C VAL A 183 3.69 5.07 3.13
N SER A 184 4.23 4.35 2.14
CA SER A 184 3.54 3.29 1.40
C SER A 184 2.91 2.26 2.33
N GLU A 185 3.73 1.60 3.15
CA GLU A 185 3.35 0.47 4.01
C GLU A 185 2.35 0.85 5.10
N THR A 186 2.41 2.11 5.55
CA THR A 186 1.45 2.60 6.54
C THR A 186 0.12 2.98 5.91
N ILE A 187 0.11 3.44 4.65
CA ILE A 187 -1.12 3.76 3.91
C ILE A 187 -1.81 2.50 3.40
N ILE A 188 -1.07 1.61 2.71
CA ILE A 188 -1.66 0.44 2.04
C ILE A 188 -2.35 -0.49 3.04
N ALA A 189 -1.75 -0.73 4.22
CA ALA A 189 -2.38 -1.52 5.29
C ALA A 189 -3.74 -0.95 5.72
N ARG A 190 -3.89 0.38 5.71
CA ARG A 190 -5.17 1.03 6.04
C ARG A 190 -6.15 1.00 4.86
N GLU A 191 -5.67 1.28 3.65
CA GLU A 191 -6.50 1.24 2.45
C GLU A 191 -7.09 -0.17 2.24
N LEU A 192 -6.28 -1.22 2.35
CA LEU A 192 -6.73 -2.61 2.25
C LEU A 192 -7.74 -2.98 3.35
N LEU A 193 -7.53 -2.49 4.58
CA LEU A 193 -8.50 -2.70 5.66
C LEU A 193 -9.86 -2.07 5.30
N ASP A 194 -9.85 -0.82 4.83
CA ASP A 194 -11.07 -0.11 4.43
C ASP A 194 -11.75 -0.81 3.24
N VAL A 195 -10.98 -1.39 2.30
CA VAL A 195 -11.51 -2.11 1.14
C VAL A 195 -12.10 -3.48 1.49
N CYS A 196 -11.47 -4.22 2.41
CA CYS A 196 -11.88 -5.58 2.78
C CYS A 196 -13.18 -5.68 3.60
N HIS A 197 -13.77 -4.53 4.00
CA HIS A 197 -15.01 -4.50 4.77
C HIS A 197 -16.27 -4.81 3.94
N ASP A 198 -16.22 -4.66 2.62
CA ASP A 198 -17.35 -4.88 1.72
C ASP A 198 -17.36 -6.28 1.08
N ASP A 199 -18.51 -6.64 0.50
CA ASP A 199 -18.71 -7.87 -0.26
C ASP A 199 -18.18 -7.74 -1.69
N LEU A 200 -16.92 -8.14 -1.88
CA LEU A 200 -16.25 -8.15 -3.18
C LEU A 200 -16.37 -9.51 -3.87
N VAL A 201 -16.12 -9.55 -5.18
CA VAL A 201 -15.92 -10.82 -5.92
C VAL A 201 -14.93 -11.70 -5.14
N SER A 202 -15.26 -12.98 -4.96
CA SER A 202 -14.61 -13.84 -3.95
C SER A 202 -13.09 -13.92 -4.10
N SER A 203 -12.58 -14.01 -5.32
CA SER A 203 -11.13 -14.04 -5.60
C SER A 203 -10.44 -12.71 -5.30
N VAL A 204 -11.11 -11.57 -5.58
CA VAL A 204 -10.64 -10.23 -5.20
C VAL A 204 -10.60 -10.11 -3.68
N GLN A 205 -11.65 -10.54 -2.99
CA GLN A 205 -11.74 -10.49 -1.54
C GLN A 205 -10.66 -11.36 -0.87
N ALA A 206 -10.42 -12.57 -1.39
CA ALA A 206 -9.38 -13.46 -0.90
C ALA A 206 -7.98 -12.85 -1.07
N MET A 207 -7.68 -12.32 -2.26
CA MET A 207 -6.41 -11.66 -2.55
C MET A 207 -6.13 -10.48 -1.61
N LEU A 208 -7.10 -9.56 -1.47
CA LEU A 208 -6.92 -8.37 -0.63
C LEU A 208 -6.80 -8.71 0.86
N ARG A 209 -7.45 -9.79 1.32
CA ARG A 209 -7.32 -10.27 2.71
C ARG A 209 -5.95 -10.88 2.98
N ASP A 210 -5.43 -11.67 2.04
CA ASP A 210 -4.08 -12.23 2.14
C ASP A 210 -3.04 -11.10 2.13
N HIS A 211 -3.17 -10.13 1.21
CA HIS A 211 -2.33 -8.93 1.18
C HIS A 211 -2.39 -8.17 2.51
N LEU A 212 -3.59 -7.85 3.01
CA LEU A 212 -3.79 -7.13 4.27
C LEU A 212 -3.12 -7.83 5.47
N ALA A 213 -3.14 -9.17 5.51
CA ALA A 213 -2.56 -9.95 6.60
C ALA A 213 -1.03 -9.78 6.68
N ASP A 214 -0.36 -9.65 5.53
CA ASP A 214 1.05 -9.32 5.43
C ASP A 214 1.30 -7.84 5.77
N GLU A 215 0.53 -6.92 5.18
CA GLU A 215 0.69 -5.47 5.36
C GLU A 215 0.55 -5.01 6.82
N ALA A 216 -0.30 -5.68 7.62
CA ALA A 216 -0.40 -5.39 9.04
C ALA A 216 0.93 -5.61 9.78
N ARG A 217 1.73 -6.62 9.36
CA ARG A 217 3.08 -6.88 9.91
C ARG A 217 4.10 -5.91 9.33
N HIS A 218 3.98 -5.58 8.05
CA HIS A 218 4.90 -4.67 7.35
C HIS A 218 4.80 -3.25 7.92
N SER A 219 3.59 -2.74 8.08
CA SER A 219 3.31 -1.45 8.72
C SER A 219 3.92 -1.36 10.13
N ARG A 220 3.82 -2.44 10.93
CA ARG A 220 4.50 -2.52 12.24
C ARG A 220 6.02 -2.47 12.09
N TYR A 221 6.58 -3.30 11.21
CA TYR A 221 8.03 -3.35 10.96
C TYR A 221 8.58 -1.98 10.55
N PHE A 222 7.98 -1.35 9.54
CA PHE A 222 8.39 -0.03 9.06
C PHE A 222 8.24 1.06 10.13
N SER A 223 7.21 1.00 10.98
CA SER A 223 7.05 1.90 12.13
C SER A 223 8.20 1.76 13.14
N GLU A 224 8.60 0.52 13.44
CA GLU A 224 9.73 0.25 14.33
C GLU A 224 11.04 0.78 13.73
N VAL A 225 11.30 0.47 12.45
CA VAL A 225 12.51 0.94 11.76
C VAL A 225 12.54 2.46 11.66
N PHE A 226 11.41 3.11 11.36
CA PHE A 226 11.33 4.57 11.34
C PHE A 226 11.73 5.17 12.68
N HIS A 227 11.19 4.64 13.79
CA HIS A 227 11.51 5.15 15.12
C HIS A 227 13.00 4.97 15.45
N TYR A 228 13.56 3.81 15.11
CA TYR A 228 15.00 3.55 15.25
C TYR A 228 15.83 4.59 14.47
N LEU A 229 15.52 4.80 13.19
CA LEU A 229 16.23 5.76 12.35
C LEU A 229 16.08 7.17 12.89
N TRP A 230 14.87 7.60 13.26
CA TRP A 230 14.60 8.95 13.77
C TRP A 230 15.50 9.35 14.94
N LEU A 231 15.79 8.42 15.85
CA LEU A 231 16.69 8.62 16.97
C LEU A 231 18.15 8.81 16.54
N THR A 232 18.56 8.21 15.42
CA THR A 232 19.91 8.33 14.85
C THR A 232 20.10 9.54 13.93
N LEU A 233 19.01 10.11 13.39
CA LEU A 233 19.08 11.25 12.47
C LEU A 233 19.50 12.53 13.19
N ASN A 234 20.39 13.31 12.55
CA ASN A 234 20.70 14.67 12.98
C ASN A 234 19.60 15.67 12.58
N ASN A 235 19.68 16.91 13.08
CA ASN A 235 18.66 17.94 12.85
C ASN A 235 18.41 18.24 11.36
N ARG A 236 19.45 18.21 10.51
CA ARG A 236 19.30 18.45 9.07
C ARG A 236 18.55 17.30 8.40
N GLN A 237 18.86 16.06 8.79
CA GLN A 237 18.16 14.86 8.28
C GLN A 237 16.71 14.79 8.76
N ARG A 238 16.41 15.14 10.02
CA ARG A 238 15.03 15.21 10.53
C ARG A 238 14.19 16.25 9.80
N LEU A 239 14.77 17.42 9.52
CA LEU A 239 14.09 18.47 8.76
C LEU A 239 13.86 18.06 7.29
N PHE A 240 14.81 17.34 6.69
CA PHE A 240 14.63 16.73 5.37
C PHE A 240 13.50 15.70 5.40
N ALA A 241 13.55 14.77 6.35
CA ALA A 241 12.57 13.70 6.48
C ALA A 241 11.15 14.24 6.68
N ALA A 242 10.97 15.23 7.55
CA ALA A 242 9.67 15.84 7.79
C ALA A 242 9.04 16.45 6.52
N ARG A 243 9.84 17.12 5.68
CA ARG A 243 9.35 17.67 4.40
C ARG A 243 8.99 16.57 3.42
N LEU A 244 9.88 15.60 3.25
CA LEU A 244 9.66 14.50 2.32
C LEU A 244 8.43 13.68 2.70
N LEU A 245 8.19 13.41 3.99
CA LEU A 245 6.99 12.73 4.46
C LEU A 245 5.71 13.48 4.03
N LEU A 246 5.69 14.81 4.16
CA LEU A 246 4.54 15.62 3.76
C LEU A 246 4.33 15.59 2.23
N ASP A 247 5.40 15.67 1.46
CA ASP A 247 5.34 15.62 0.00
C ASP A 247 4.90 14.24 -0.49
N SER A 248 5.44 13.16 0.08
CA SER A 248 5.02 11.78 -0.21
C SER A 248 3.56 11.55 0.12
N ILE A 249 3.10 11.92 1.33
CA ILE A 249 1.68 11.78 1.73
C ILE A 249 0.76 12.48 0.73
N ARG A 250 1.13 13.69 0.27
CA ARG A 250 0.34 14.39 -0.74
C ARG A 250 0.25 13.59 -2.04
N ILE A 251 1.38 13.09 -2.54
CA ILE A 251 1.44 12.29 -3.77
C ILE A 251 0.56 11.03 -3.66
N PHE A 252 0.58 10.33 -2.51
CA PHE A 252 -0.25 9.13 -2.31
C PHE A 252 -1.76 9.40 -2.42
N PHE A 253 -2.23 10.61 -2.11
CA PHE A 253 -3.66 10.97 -2.16
C PHE A 253 -4.04 11.91 -3.33
N GLU A 254 -3.12 12.12 -4.29
CA GLU A 254 -3.40 12.76 -5.57
C GLU A 254 -4.33 11.86 -6.42
N VAL A 255 -5.21 12.49 -7.19
CA VAL A 255 -6.07 11.80 -8.18
C VAL A 255 -5.33 11.77 -9.51
N ASP A 256 -5.29 10.62 -10.16
CA ASP A 256 -4.81 10.53 -11.54
C ASP A 256 -5.92 11.01 -12.48
N GLU A 257 -5.92 12.32 -12.76
CA GLU A 257 -6.97 12.98 -13.55
C GLU A 257 -7.03 12.45 -14.98
N ARG A 258 -5.86 12.16 -15.55
CA ARG A 258 -5.76 11.65 -16.92
C ARG A 258 -6.41 10.28 -16.99
N TRP A 259 -5.99 9.37 -16.10
CA TRP A 259 -6.57 8.04 -16.05
C TRP A 259 -8.08 8.09 -15.77
N LEU A 260 -8.53 8.88 -14.80
CA LEU A 260 -9.95 8.93 -14.44
C LEU A 260 -10.79 9.49 -15.60
N ARG A 261 -10.29 10.51 -16.32
CA ARG A 261 -10.91 11.03 -17.54
C ARG A 261 -11.06 9.94 -18.61
N GLU A 262 -9.98 9.23 -18.91
CA GLU A 262 -9.97 8.14 -19.89
C GLU A 262 -10.92 7.00 -19.48
N SER A 263 -10.93 6.64 -18.18
CA SER A 263 -11.83 5.64 -17.60
C SER A 263 -13.30 6.02 -17.76
N LEU A 264 -13.67 7.26 -17.41
CA LEU A 264 -15.03 7.77 -17.56
C LEU A 264 -15.47 7.81 -19.03
N HIS A 265 -14.63 8.30 -19.94
CA HIS A 265 -14.95 8.28 -21.37
C HIS A 265 -15.10 6.86 -21.92
N SER A 266 -14.29 5.91 -21.47
CA SER A 266 -14.41 4.50 -21.88
C SER A 266 -15.76 3.87 -21.50
N ALA A 267 -16.45 4.45 -20.52
CA ALA A 267 -17.78 4.04 -20.07
C ALA A 267 -18.91 4.89 -20.67
N GLY A 268 -18.61 5.74 -21.66
CA GLY A 268 -19.60 6.59 -22.34
C GLY A 268 -20.02 7.84 -21.56
N ILE A 269 -19.29 8.24 -20.52
CA ILE A 269 -19.60 9.46 -19.78
C ILE A 269 -19.25 10.70 -20.63
N GLY A 270 -20.24 11.58 -20.80
CA GLY A 270 -20.10 12.82 -21.57
C GLY A 270 -19.17 13.84 -20.91
N GLU A 271 -18.48 14.65 -21.72
CA GLU A 271 -17.42 15.58 -21.29
C GLU A 271 -17.84 16.53 -20.16
N THR A 272 -19.09 17.03 -20.19
CA THR A 272 -19.60 17.90 -19.12
C THR A 272 -19.59 17.22 -17.76
N ALA A 273 -20.05 15.96 -17.69
CA ALA A 273 -20.07 15.19 -16.45
C ALA A 273 -18.66 14.80 -16.01
N VAL A 274 -17.78 14.47 -16.97
CA VAL A 274 -16.36 14.18 -16.69
C VAL A 274 -15.68 15.40 -16.05
N THR A 275 -15.86 16.58 -16.62
CA THR A 275 -15.28 17.82 -16.09
C THR A 275 -15.84 18.17 -14.70
N GLN A 276 -17.14 17.95 -14.46
CA GLN A 276 -17.75 18.14 -13.13
C GLN A 276 -17.14 17.20 -12.09
N VAL A 277 -17.11 15.89 -12.38
CA VAL A 277 -16.53 14.87 -11.50
C VAL A 277 -15.07 15.17 -11.16
N LEU A 278 -14.26 15.50 -12.17
CA LEU A 278 -12.85 15.84 -11.95
C LEU A 278 -12.71 17.10 -11.11
N GLY A 279 -13.47 18.16 -11.40
CA GLY A 279 -13.42 19.41 -10.64
C GLY A 279 -13.78 19.25 -9.17
N GLU A 280 -14.77 18.41 -8.85
CA GLU A 280 -15.13 18.08 -7.46
C GLU A 280 -13.99 17.34 -6.75
N LEU A 281 -13.43 16.32 -7.42
CA LEU A 281 -12.37 15.49 -6.86
C LEU A 281 -11.04 16.23 -6.73
N THR A 282 -10.68 17.12 -7.65
CA THR A 282 -9.35 17.72 -7.69
C THR A 282 -9.31 19.11 -7.06
N SER A 283 -10.45 19.61 -6.57
CA SER A 283 -10.50 20.86 -5.81
C SER A 283 -9.47 20.88 -4.67
N PRO A 284 -8.85 22.04 -4.34
CA PRO A 284 -7.84 22.13 -3.29
C PRO A 284 -8.34 21.61 -1.93
N GLN A 285 -9.62 21.84 -1.62
CA GLN A 285 -10.25 21.36 -0.40
C GLN A 285 -10.41 19.84 -0.40
N ALA A 286 -10.90 19.24 -1.49
CA ALA A 286 -11.06 17.79 -1.59
C ALA A 286 -9.70 17.07 -1.50
N THR A 287 -8.68 17.58 -2.19
CA THR A 287 -7.31 17.06 -2.14
C THR A 287 -6.75 17.11 -0.71
N LEU A 288 -6.91 18.24 -0.02
CA LEU A 288 -6.45 18.37 1.37
C LEU A 288 -7.19 17.43 2.33
N LEU A 289 -8.51 17.28 2.18
CA LEU A 289 -9.31 16.40 3.02
C LEU A 289 -8.94 14.93 2.83
N ARG A 290 -8.75 14.48 1.57
CA ARG A 290 -8.27 13.12 1.28
C ARG A 290 -6.91 12.86 1.93
N ALA A 291 -5.94 13.76 1.70
CA ALA A 291 -4.61 13.63 2.27
C ALA A 291 -4.64 13.58 3.81
N ARG A 292 -5.45 14.43 4.45
CA ARG A 292 -5.61 14.42 5.92
C ARG A 292 -6.27 13.15 6.44
N SER A 293 -7.29 12.64 5.74
CA SER A 293 -8.00 11.43 6.16
C SER A 293 -7.10 10.21 6.04
N GLY A 294 -6.44 10.05 4.88
CA GLY A 294 -5.63 8.88 4.61
C GLY A 294 -4.28 8.88 5.33
N ALA A 295 -3.70 10.04 5.66
CA ALA A 295 -2.45 10.12 6.42
C ALA A 295 -2.56 9.65 7.88
N ARG A 296 -3.76 9.34 8.39
CA ARG A 296 -3.98 8.98 9.81
C ARG A 296 -3.08 7.84 10.26
N ALA A 297 -2.95 6.78 9.46
CA ALA A 297 -2.13 5.62 9.81
C ALA A 297 -0.64 5.98 9.91
N THR A 298 -0.10 6.68 8.90
CA THR A 298 1.28 7.19 8.91
C THR A 298 1.51 8.13 10.10
N LEU A 299 0.60 9.07 10.38
CA LEU A 299 0.72 9.99 11.52
C LEU A 299 0.66 9.26 12.87
N GLN A 300 -0.08 8.16 12.98
CA GLN A 300 -0.09 7.31 14.17
C GLN A 300 1.24 6.54 14.32
N ALA A 301 1.76 5.99 13.22
CA ALA A 301 3.07 5.34 13.18
C ALA A 301 4.20 6.28 13.61
N LEU A 302 4.14 7.56 13.23
CA LEU A 302 5.08 8.60 13.69
C LEU A 302 4.99 8.88 15.20
N LYS A 303 3.80 8.74 15.81
CA LYS A 303 3.54 9.11 17.21
C LYS A 303 3.80 8.00 18.21
N LYS A 304 3.67 6.73 17.84
CA LYS A 304 3.81 5.62 18.78
C LYS A 304 5.29 5.37 19.08
N PRO A 305 5.82 5.66 20.29
CA PRO A 305 6.96 4.91 20.76
C PRO A 305 6.47 3.47 20.95
N VAL A 306 7.25 2.50 20.46
CA VAL A 306 6.87 1.08 20.46
C VAL A 306 6.69 0.58 21.91
N SER A 307 5.46 0.66 22.43
CA SER A 307 5.01 -0.03 23.64
C SER A 307 4.39 -1.36 23.21
N SER A 308 4.81 -2.42 23.90
CA SER A 308 4.60 -3.84 23.59
C SER A 308 3.18 -4.37 23.81
N THR A 309 2.15 -3.59 23.47
CA THR A 309 0.74 -3.96 23.70
C THR A 309 -0.13 -3.64 22.50
N CYS A 310 -0.01 -4.45 21.45
CA CYS A 310 -1.12 -4.68 20.52
C CYS A 310 -0.92 -6.03 19.80
N LEU A 311 -0.99 -7.11 20.57
CA LEU A 311 -1.23 -8.46 20.07
C LEU A 311 -2.48 -8.99 20.78
N THR A 312 -3.64 -8.55 20.32
CA THR A 312 -4.89 -9.32 20.43
C THR A 312 -5.69 -9.05 19.17
N THR A 313 -5.37 -9.80 18.11
CA THR A 313 -6.40 -10.22 17.16
C THR A 313 -7.33 -11.16 17.93
N SER A 314 -8.48 -10.63 18.36
CA SER A 314 -9.58 -11.45 18.85
C SER A 314 -10.65 -11.50 17.76
N ASN A 315 -10.82 -12.69 17.23
CA ASN A 315 -12.05 -13.28 16.67
C ASN A 315 -12.83 -12.47 15.62
N TYR A 316 -12.59 -12.78 14.36
CA TYR A 316 -13.68 -12.93 13.39
C TYR A 316 -13.66 -14.39 12.91
N SER A 317 -14.62 -15.15 13.46
CA SER A 317 -15.18 -16.34 12.82
C SER A 317 -16.22 -15.92 11.79
#